data_AF-A0AAX4ICL0-F1
#
_entry.id   AF-A0AAX4ICL0-F1
#
_cell.length_a   1.000
_cell.length_b   1.000
_cell.length_c   1.000
_cell.angle_alpha   90.00
_cell.angle_beta   90.00
_cell.angle_gamma   90.00
#
_symmetry.space_group_name_H-M   'P 1'
#
loop_
_entity.id
_entity.type
_entity.pdbx_description
1 polymer ?
#
loop_
_entity_poly.entity_id
_entity_poly.type
_entity_poly.pdbx_seq_one_letter_code
_entity_poly.pdbx_strand_id
1 'polypeptide(L)'
;MPLKFGVYKTILLAFAIVHFPKSRIPRFQTVNRYKRVIMALELYIPPCIKTPASRLHPPRIESPLRVQIEGPLESIQKFFPSVVWETSLVSRPFPQAAGAALEALTFRHIFGTAVRPDVRGDMVVRDEYMGWVKLDENILEEIDYYGVTFDHLVSVDDVDPEVLQINIIETDNDDAEYANTYLPFSVDASEYTGKRVLAVTRCCQKRKGTQDRQRVNKSVLERDAQRSSC
;
A
#
# COMPACT_ATOMS: atom_id res chain seq x y z
N MET A 1 28.17 38.63 36.92
CA MET A 1 27.59 39.06 35.63
C MET A 1 28.71 39.64 34.79
N PRO A 2 28.80 39.42 33.46
CA PRO A 2 27.77 38.91 32.56
C PRO A 2 28.10 37.53 31.94
N LEU A 3 27.03 36.89 31.46
CA LEU A 3 27.01 35.60 30.77
C LEU A 3 27.61 35.71 29.36
N LYS A 4 28.41 34.72 28.97
CA LYS A 4 28.82 34.46 27.58
C LYS A 4 27.79 33.54 26.93
N PHE A 5 27.14 34.05 25.88
CA PHE A 5 26.34 33.26 24.94
C PHE A 5 27.27 32.34 24.13
N GLY A 6 27.07 31.03 24.25
CA GLY A 6 27.73 29.99 23.47
C GLY A 6 26.82 29.52 22.35
N VAL A 7 27.29 29.71 21.12
CA VAL A 7 26.64 29.50 19.83
C VAL A 7 26.41 28.00 19.56
N TYR A 8 25.15 27.61 19.33
CA TYR A 8 24.83 26.36 18.62
C TYR A 8 25.02 26.59 17.13
N LYS A 9 25.89 25.78 16.51
CA LYS A 9 26.09 25.71 15.06
C LYS A 9 24.83 25.15 14.39
N THR A 10 24.04 26.03 13.78
CA THR A 10 23.04 25.67 12.77
C THR A 10 23.76 25.43 11.44
N ILE A 11 23.72 24.20 10.93
CA ILE A 11 24.09 23.90 9.55
C ILE A 11 22.92 24.34 8.67
N LEU A 12 23.06 25.50 8.02
CA LEU A 12 22.23 25.87 6.87
C LEU A 12 22.65 25.01 5.68
N LEU A 13 21.76 24.15 5.17
CA LEU A 13 21.83 23.74 3.77
C LEU A 13 21.21 24.87 2.93
N ALA A 14 22.03 25.43 2.05
CA ALA A 14 21.63 26.46 1.10
C ALA A 14 20.73 25.85 0.02
N PHE A 15 19.51 26.38 -0.12
CA PHE A 15 18.66 26.17 -1.29
C PHE A 15 19.26 26.94 -2.47
N ALA A 16 19.77 26.22 -3.46
CA ALA A 16 20.09 26.79 -4.76
C ALA A 16 18.77 27.02 -5.53
N ILE A 17 18.31 28.27 -5.56
CA ILE A 17 17.23 28.74 -6.42
C ILE A 17 17.78 28.78 -7.86
N VAL A 18 17.46 27.78 -8.67
CA VAL A 18 17.70 27.85 -10.12
C VAL A 18 16.56 28.66 -10.75
N HIS A 19 16.86 29.91 -11.09
CA HIS A 19 16.02 30.76 -11.94
C HIS A 19 16.00 30.20 -13.39
N PHE A 20 14.86 29.68 -13.83
CA PHE A 20 14.62 29.42 -15.25
C PHE A 20 14.01 30.67 -15.93
N PRO A 21 14.58 31.16 -17.05
CA PRO A 21 14.05 32.32 -17.74
C PRO A 21 12.80 31.97 -18.56
N LYS A 22 11.76 32.83 -18.45
CA LYS A 22 10.54 32.82 -19.26
C LYS A 22 10.89 32.96 -20.75
N SER A 23 10.77 31.88 -21.51
CA SER A 23 10.81 31.90 -22.97
C SER A 23 9.41 31.63 -23.56
N ARG A 24 9.13 32.32 -24.66
CA ARG A 24 7.82 32.49 -25.31
C ARG A 24 7.25 31.17 -25.84
N ILE A 25 5.96 30.93 -25.59
CA ILE A 25 5.18 29.82 -26.13
C ILE A 25 4.70 30.19 -27.55
N PRO A 26 4.95 29.38 -28.60
CA PRO A 26 4.21 29.44 -29.85
C PRO A 26 2.90 28.63 -29.74
N ARG A 27 1.81 29.19 -30.28
CA ARG A 27 0.56 28.47 -30.62
C ARG A 27 0.79 27.56 -31.83
N PHE A 28 -0.12 26.58 -31.98
CA PHE A 28 -0.20 25.47 -32.95
C PHE A 28 0.59 24.24 -32.49
N GLN A 29 0.12 22.99 -32.58
CA GLN A 29 -0.91 22.35 -33.39
C GLN A 29 -1.36 21.05 -32.68
N THR A 30 -2.57 20.61 -32.97
CA THR A 30 -3.17 19.30 -32.70
C THR A 30 -2.18 18.17 -32.37
N VAL A 31 -2.16 17.72 -31.12
CA VAL A 31 -1.44 16.51 -30.72
C VAL A 31 -2.40 15.33 -30.85
N ASN A 32 -2.08 14.43 -31.78
CA ASN A 32 -2.68 13.11 -31.87
C ASN A 32 -2.66 12.43 -30.51
N ARG A 33 -3.85 12.17 -29.98
CA ARG A 33 -4.10 11.49 -28.71
C ARG A 33 -3.80 10.00 -28.89
N TYR A 34 -2.52 9.62 -28.87
CA TYR A 34 -2.16 8.22 -28.65
C TYR A 34 -2.70 7.83 -27.28
N LYS A 35 -3.85 7.15 -27.25
CA LYS A 35 -4.30 6.41 -26.07
C LYS A 35 -3.23 5.34 -25.80
N ARG A 36 -2.29 5.63 -24.90
CA ARG A 36 -1.47 4.59 -24.28
C ARG A 36 -2.47 3.65 -23.61
N VAL A 37 -2.59 2.42 -24.11
CA VAL A 37 -3.32 1.37 -23.41
C VAL A 37 -2.46 1.04 -22.19
N ILE A 38 -2.77 1.64 -21.05
CA ILE A 38 -2.12 1.28 -19.78
C ILE A 38 -2.76 -0.05 -19.38
N MET A 39 -2.00 -1.14 -19.53
CA MET A 39 -2.46 -2.47 -19.10
C MET A 39 -2.29 -2.60 -17.59
N ALA A 40 -3.24 -3.28 -16.95
CA ALA A 40 -3.10 -3.68 -15.56
C ALA A 40 -1.91 -4.64 -15.40
N LEU A 41 -1.03 -4.37 -14.43
CA LEU A 41 0.06 -5.25 -14.10
C LEU A 41 -0.40 -6.38 -13.18
N GLU A 42 0.36 -7.48 -13.16
CA GLU A 42 0.10 -8.62 -12.28
C GLU A 42 0.63 -8.34 -10.85
N LEU A 43 -0.12 -8.78 -9.83
CA LEU A 43 0.38 -8.89 -8.46
C LEU A 43 1.25 -10.13 -8.34
N TYR A 44 2.50 -9.98 -7.90
CA TYR A 44 3.42 -11.08 -7.68
C TYR A 44 3.84 -11.18 -6.21
N ILE A 45 3.50 -12.30 -5.56
CA ILE A 45 3.97 -12.64 -4.21
C ILE A 45 4.92 -13.85 -4.32
N PRO A 46 6.22 -13.70 -4.03
CA PRO A 46 7.16 -14.81 -4.13
C PRO A 46 6.87 -15.84 -3.03
N PRO A 47 7.21 -17.14 -3.24
CA PRO A 47 7.11 -18.16 -2.21
C PRO A 47 7.86 -17.80 -0.93
N CYS A 48 7.49 -18.45 0.18
CA CYS A 48 8.16 -18.21 1.45
C CYS A 48 9.64 -18.60 1.39
N ILE A 49 10.52 -17.64 1.69
CA ILE A 49 11.97 -17.86 1.73
C ILE A 49 12.45 -18.70 2.94
N LYS A 50 11.57 -18.91 3.92
CA LYS A 50 11.91 -19.66 5.14
C LYS A 50 11.77 -21.15 4.89
N THR A 51 12.64 -21.94 5.52
CA THR A 51 12.56 -23.40 5.51
C THR A 51 12.52 -23.90 6.97
N PRO A 52 11.40 -24.44 7.46
CA PRO A 52 10.11 -24.57 6.76
C PRO A 52 9.43 -23.21 6.51
N ALA A 53 8.50 -23.17 5.56
CA ALA A 53 7.71 -21.98 5.27
C ALA A 53 6.94 -21.51 6.53
N SER A 54 6.67 -20.20 6.60
CA SER A 54 5.81 -19.66 7.67
C SER A 54 4.40 -20.23 7.55
N ARG A 55 3.75 -20.50 8.69
CA ARG A 55 2.40 -21.07 8.74
C ARG A 55 1.33 -20.29 7.97
N LEU A 56 1.57 -19.00 7.71
CA LEU A 56 0.67 -18.10 6.98
C LEU A 56 1.15 -17.76 5.56
N HIS A 57 2.23 -18.39 5.05
CA HIS A 57 2.79 -18.07 3.73
C HIS A 57 3.13 -19.32 2.90
N PRO A 58 2.27 -19.72 1.94
CA PRO A 58 0.91 -19.22 1.70
C PRO A 58 -0.07 -19.69 2.80
N PRO A 59 -1.17 -18.97 3.05
CA PRO A 59 -2.19 -19.42 3.97
C PRO A 59 -3.01 -20.58 3.37
N ARG A 60 -3.67 -21.36 4.23
CA ARG A 60 -4.64 -22.39 3.81
C ARG A 60 -6.02 -21.76 3.68
N ILE A 61 -6.79 -22.14 2.66
CA ILE A 61 -8.12 -21.59 2.35
C ILE A 61 -9.20 -21.92 3.40
N GLU A 62 -8.91 -22.83 4.34
CA GLU A 62 -9.80 -23.17 5.45
C GLU A 62 -9.44 -22.42 6.74
N SER A 63 -8.33 -21.68 6.77
CA SER A 63 -7.84 -21.02 7.98
C SER A 63 -8.43 -19.63 8.15
N PRO A 64 -9.18 -19.35 9.24
CA PRO A 64 -9.59 -17.99 9.56
C PRO A 64 -8.38 -17.05 9.61
N LEU A 65 -8.45 -15.95 8.86
CA LEU A 65 -7.33 -15.06 8.68
C LEU A 65 -7.81 -13.65 8.33
N ARG A 66 -7.28 -12.65 9.03
CA ARG A 66 -7.35 -11.26 8.61
C ARG A 66 -6.16 -10.97 7.70
N VAL A 67 -6.40 -10.42 6.53
CA VAL A 67 -5.37 -10.09 5.56
C VAL A 67 -5.30 -8.58 5.41
N GLN A 68 -4.10 -8.03 5.53
CA GLN A 68 -3.82 -6.65 5.15
C GLN A 68 -2.83 -6.65 3.99
N ILE A 69 -3.18 -5.97 2.92
CA ILE A 69 -2.25 -5.62 1.84
C ILE A 69 -2.15 -4.09 1.75
N GLU A 70 -0.94 -3.57 1.78
CA GLU A 70 -0.69 -2.12 1.79
C GLU A 70 0.61 -1.76 1.06
N GLY A 71 0.69 -0.55 0.51
CA GLY A 71 1.88 -0.07 -0.20
C GLY A 71 1.73 1.31 -0.83
N PRO A 72 2.76 1.77 -1.56
CA PRO A 72 2.70 3.02 -2.29
C PRO A 72 1.53 3.05 -3.28
N LEU A 73 0.79 4.15 -3.30
CA LEU A 73 -0.38 4.31 -4.15
C LEU A 73 -0.02 4.09 -5.62
N GLU A 74 1.11 4.64 -6.07
CA GLU A 74 1.58 4.51 -7.46
C GLU A 74 1.74 3.05 -7.88
N SER A 75 2.21 2.18 -6.97
CA SER A 75 2.34 0.75 -7.26
C SER A 75 0.98 0.06 -7.33
N ILE A 76 0.03 0.43 -6.47
CA ILE A 76 -1.32 -0.15 -6.46
C ILE A 76 -2.12 0.30 -7.70
N GLN A 77 -1.95 1.54 -8.14
CA GLN A 77 -2.60 2.08 -9.35
C GLN A 77 -2.26 1.30 -10.61
N LYS A 78 -1.09 0.65 -10.66
CA LYS A 78 -0.69 -0.22 -11.78
C LYS A 78 -1.58 -1.45 -11.94
N PHE A 79 -2.23 -1.92 -10.88
CA PHE A 79 -3.22 -3.00 -10.96
C PHE A 79 -4.55 -2.53 -11.56
N PHE A 80 -4.90 -1.27 -11.33
CA PHE A 80 -6.24 -0.74 -11.59
C PHE A 80 -6.17 0.61 -12.32
N PRO A 81 -5.59 0.67 -13.54
CA PRO A 81 -5.36 1.95 -14.24
C PRO A 81 -6.65 2.69 -14.64
N SER A 82 -7.81 2.05 -14.51
CA SER A 82 -9.13 2.63 -14.81
C SER A 82 -9.96 2.96 -13.57
N VAL A 83 -9.48 2.63 -12.35
CA VAL A 83 -10.20 2.92 -11.11
C VAL A 83 -9.97 4.38 -10.72
N VAL A 84 -11.07 5.06 -10.37
CA VAL A 84 -11.03 6.40 -9.79
C VAL A 84 -10.78 6.27 -8.28
N TRP A 85 -9.84 7.03 -7.77
CA TRP A 85 -9.45 7.05 -6.36
C TRP A 85 -10.12 8.22 -5.67
N GLU A 86 -10.91 7.95 -4.63
CA GLU A 86 -11.67 8.98 -3.92
C GLU A 86 -10.86 9.50 -2.73
N THR A 87 -10.21 10.65 -2.90
CA THR A 87 -9.34 11.27 -1.89
C THR A 87 -9.98 12.49 -1.21
N SER A 88 -11.28 12.72 -1.37
CA SER A 88 -11.94 13.83 -0.66
C SER A 88 -11.88 13.60 0.85
N LEU A 89 -11.54 14.65 1.61
CA LEU A 89 -11.54 14.60 3.07
C LEU A 89 -12.95 14.67 3.65
N VAL A 90 -13.93 15.16 2.87
CA VAL A 90 -15.31 15.40 3.30
C VAL A 90 -16.17 14.15 3.15
N SER A 91 -16.07 13.45 2.02
CA SER A 91 -16.84 12.25 1.72
C SER A 91 -15.91 11.12 1.31
N ARG A 92 -15.88 10.06 2.12
CA ARG A 92 -15.08 8.87 1.88
C ARG A 92 -16.00 7.66 1.84
N PRO A 93 -16.40 7.19 0.64
CA PRO A 93 -17.18 5.97 0.55
C PRO A 93 -16.37 4.82 1.14
N PHE A 94 -17.03 3.95 1.90
CA PHE A 94 -16.41 2.76 2.46
C PHE A 94 -17.31 1.54 2.20
N PRO A 95 -16.75 0.45 1.65
CA PRO A 95 -15.40 0.37 1.05
C PRO A 95 -15.31 1.21 -0.23
N GLN A 96 -14.10 1.62 -0.60
CA GLN A 96 -13.82 2.20 -1.92
C GLN A 96 -13.77 1.11 -2.98
N ALA A 97 -14.07 1.48 -4.23
CA ALA A 97 -13.95 0.56 -5.38
C ALA A 97 -12.53 0.01 -5.54
N ALA A 98 -11.51 0.82 -5.22
CA ALA A 98 -10.11 0.40 -5.24
C ALA A 98 -9.80 -0.66 -4.16
N GLY A 99 -10.34 -0.51 -2.95
CA GLY A 99 -10.20 -1.48 -1.87
C GLY A 99 -10.81 -2.82 -2.26
N ALA A 100 -12.05 -2.79 -2.75
CA ALA A 100 -12.77 -3.98 -3.25
C ALA A 100 -12.04 -4.69 -4.40
N ALA A 101 -11.36 -3.94 -5.28
CA ALA A 101 -10.55 -4.52 -6.34
C ALA A 101 -9.25 -5.14 -5.80
N LEU A 102 -8.58 -4.45 -4.87
CA LEU A 102 -7.30 -4.89 -4.30
C LEU A 102 -7.45 -6.14 -3.43
N GLU A 103 -8.49 -6.24 -2.61
CA GLU A 103 -8.77 -7.44 -1.83
C GLU A 103 -9.10 -8.64 -2.73
N ALA A 104 -9.88 -8.46 -3.80
CA ALA A 104 -10.23 -9.54 -4.71
C ALA A 104 -9.02 -10.05 -5.51
N LEU A 105 -8.13 -9.14 -5.92
CA LEU A 105 -6.86 -9.51 -6.53
C LEU A 105 -5.99 -10.29 -5.54
N THR A 106 -5.87 -9.80 -4.31
CA THR A 106 -5.05 -10.41 -3.26
C THR A 106 -5.56 -11.78 -2.85
N PHE A 107 -6.85 -11.92 -2.59
CA PHE A 107 -7.52 -13.17 -2.25
C PHE A 107 -7.26 -14.24 -3.30
N ARG A 108 -7.47 -13.89 -4.58
CA ARG A 108 -7.23 -14.80 -5.70
C ARG A 108 -5.79 -15.26 -5.76
N HIS A 109 -4.85 -14.36 -5.51
CA HIS A 109 -3.44 -14.67 -5.55
C HIS A 109 -3.03 -15.60 -4.39
N ILE A 110 -3.42 -15.29 -3.15
CA ILE A 110 -2.95 -16.05 -1.98
C ILE A 110 -3.65 -17.41 -1.79
N PHE A 111 -4.87 -17.56 -2.30
CA PHE A 111 -5.64 -18.82 -2.18
C PHE A 111 -5.81 -19.58 -3.49
N GLY A 112 -5.43 -19.01 -4.64
CA GLY A 112 -5.51 -19.67 -5.95
C GLY A 112 -6.95 -19.92 -6.46
N THR A 113 -7.95 -19.23 -5.91
CA THR A 113 -9.36 -19.39 -6.30
C THR A 113 -10.05 -18.04 -6.46
N ALA A 114 -11.11 -17.99 -7.26
CA ALA A 114 -11.99 -16.84 -7.34
C ALA A 114 -12.71 -16.58 -6.00
N VAL A 115 -13.20 -15.35 -5.83
CA VAL A 115 -14.05 -14.91 -4.71
C VAL A 115 -15.25 -15.83 -4.57
N ARG A 116 -15.61 -16.18 -3.34
CA ARG A 116 -16.72 -17.09 -3.02
C ARG A 116 -17.84 -16.31 -2.30
N PRO A 117 -18.69 -15.58 -3.03
CA PRO A 117 -19.71 -14.71 -2.43
C PRO A 117 -20.72 -15.48 -1.56
N ASP A 118 -20.90 -16.78 -1.83
CA ASP A 118 -21.82 -17.65 -1.09
C ASP A 118 -21.25 -18.13 0.26
N VAL A 119 -19.97 -17.88 0.55
CA VAL A 119 -19.32 -18.29 1.79
C VAL A 119 -19.36 -17.12 2.79
N ARG A 120 -20.18 -17.27 3.83
CA ARG A 120 -20.29 -16.26 4.89
C ARG A 120 -18.94 -16.03 5.58
N GLY A 121 -18.61 -14.75 5.77
CA GLY A 121 -17.36 -14.35 6.43
C GLY A 121 -16.14 -14.42 5.51
N ASP A 122 -16.31 -14.77 4.25
CA ASP A 122 -15.25 -14.69 3.25
C ASP A 122 -15.18 -13.28 2.66
N MET A 123 -13.96 -12.76 2.51
CA MET A 123 -13.65 -11.43 1.96
C MET A 123 -14.50 -10.28 2.52
N VAL A 124 -14.61 -10.18 3.84
CA VAL A 124 -15.31 -9.05 4.47
C VAL A 124 -14.34 -7.89 4.66
N VAL A 125 -14.52 -6.78 3.93
CA VAL A 125 -13.70 -5.57 4.12
C VAL A 125 -13.90 -5.01 5.52
N ARG A 126 -12.80 -4.82 6.24
CA ARG A 126 -12.79 -4.36 7.64
C ARG A 126 -12.19 -2.98 7.80
N ASP A 127 -11.20 -2.62 6.99
CA ASP A 127 -10.57 -1.30 7.05
C ASP A 127 -9.87 -0.94 5.73
N GLU A 128 -9.69 0.36 5.52
CA GLU A 128 -8.89 0.94 4.44
C GLU A 128 -7.94 1.98 5.03
N TYR A 129 -6.64 1.79 4.82
CA TYR A 129 -5.62 2.74 5.22
C TYR A 129 -5.33 3.70 4.07
N MET A 130 -5.39 5.01 4.36
CA MET A 130 -5.08 6.09 3.43
C MET A 130 -3.93 6.92 4.02
N GLY A 131 -2.74 6.78 3.44
CA GLY A 131 -1.57 7.59 3.78
C GLY A 131 -1.71 8.95 3.12
N TRP A 132 -2.20 9.92 3.89
CA TRP A 132 -2.43 11.29 3.40
C TRP A 132 -1.13 12.07 3.27
N VAL A 133 -0.97 12.75 2.13
CA VAL A 133 0.14 13.68 1.90
C VAL A 133 -0.02 14.89 2.81
N LYS A 134 1.06 15.25 3.50
CA LYS A 134 1.12 16.43 4.36
C LYS A 134 2.07 17.46 3.79
N LEU A 135 1.59 18.69 3.67
CA LEU A 135 2.41 19.86 3.38
C LEU A 135 2.39 20.78 4.60
N ASP A 136 3.52 20.83 5.30
CA ASP A 136 3.64 21.43 6.63
C ASP A 136 2.64 20.82 7.62
N GLU A 137 1.72 21.64 8.16
CA GLU A 137 0.67 21.21 9.09
C GLU A 137 -0.65 20.85 8.38
N ASN A 138 -0.73 21.04 7.05
CA ASN A 138 -1.95 20.84 6.29
C ASN A 138 -1.97 19.45 5.63
N ILE A 139 -3.12 18.78 5.74
CA ILE A 139 -3.41 17.56 5.01
C ILE A 139 -3.93 17.95 3.62
N LEU A 140 -3.28 17.45 2.57
CA LEU A 140 -3.76 17.61 1.20
C LEU A 140 -4.84 16.55 0.91
N GLU A 141 -5.75 16.84 -0.03
CA GLU A 141 -6.71 15.84 -0.55
C GLU A 141 -6.02 14.86 -1.53
N GLU A 142 -4.86 14.34 -1.12
CA GLU A 142 -3.99 13.46 -1.88
C GLU A 142 -3.45 12.38 -0.94
N ILE A 143 -3.30 11.17 -1.46
CA ILE A 143 -2.70 10.04 -0.74
C ILE A 143 -1.49 9.52 -1.52
N ASP A 144 -0.44 9.14 -0.82
CA ASP A 144 0.76 8.51 -1.39
C ASP A 144 0.85 7.01 -1.06
N TYR A 145 -0.01 6.54 -0.15
CA TYR A 145 -0.03 5.18 0.34
C TYR A 145 -1.46 4.70 0.53
N TYR A 146 -1.71 3.43 0.21
CA TYR A 146 -3.03 2.84 0.37
C TYR A 146 -2.93 1.40 0.86
N GLY A 147 -3.93 0.95 1.59
CA GLY A 147 -4.05 -0.43 1.99
C GLY A 147 -5.48 -0.83 2.26
N VAL A 148 -5.77 -2.12 2.10
CA VAL A 148 -7.07 -2.72 2.45
C VAL A 148 -6.84 -3.86 3.43
N THR A 149 -7.73 -3.94 4.41
CA THR A 149 -7.80 -5.02 5.40
C THR A 149 -9.13 -5.74 5.24
N PHE A 150 -9.08 -7.06 5.02
CA PHE A 150 -10.27 -7.89 4.89
C PHE A 150 -10.15 -9.18 5.69
N ASP A 151 -11.29 -9.72 6.09
CA ASP A 151 -11.39 -10.98 6.80
C ASP A 151 -11.70 -12.12 5.83
N HIS A 152 -11.07 -13.27 6.07
CA HIS A 152 -11.37 -14.54 5.46
C HIS A 152 -11.74 -15.54 6.56
N LEU A 153 -13.00 -15.97 6.59
CA LEU A 153 -13.55 -16.93 7.56
C LEU A 153 -13.39 -16.53 9.04
N VAL A 154 -13.12 -15.27 9.33
CA VAL A 154 -13.00 -14.76 10.71
C VAL A 154 -14.39 -14.66 11.33
N SER A 155 -14.53 -15.16 12.56
CA SER A 155 -15.78 -15.02 13.31
C SER A 155 -16.05 -13.55 13.61
N VAL A 156 -17.32 -13.15 13.59
CA VAL A 156 -17.73 -11.78 13.95
C VAL A 156 -17.37 -11.42 15.40
N ASP A 157 -17.25 -12.43 16.26
CA ASP A 157 -16.91 -12.27 17.69
C ASP A 157 -15.39 -12.34 17.95
N ASP A 158 -14.58 -12.65 16.93
CA ASP A 158 -13.12 -12.70 17.07
C ASP A 158 -12.52 -11.30 16.85
N VAL A 159 -12.18 -10.65 17.97
CA VAL A 159 -11.61 -9.30 18.00
C VAL A 159 -10.09 -9.28 17.78
N ASP A 160 -9.42 -10.43 17.85
CA ASP A 160 -7.97 -10.54 17.70
C ASP A 160 -7.58 -11.74 16.83
N PRO A 161 -8.07 -11.80 15.58
CA PRO A 161 -7.73 -12.89 14.66
C PRO A 161 -6.24 -12.88 14.31
N GLU A 162 -5.76 -14.01 13.79
CA GLU A 162 -4.44 -14.05 13.14
C GLU A 162 -4.41 -13.12 11.92
N VAL A 163 -3.25 -12.50 11.69
CA VAL A 163 -3.05 -11.50 10.64
C VAL A 163 -1.96 -11.93 9.67
N LEU A 164 -2.28 -11.92 8.38
CA LEU A 164 -1.32 -11.93 7.28
C LEU A 164 -1.14 -10.52 6.73
N GLN A 165 0.00 -9.92 7.03
CA GLN A 165 0.38 -8.64 6.43
C GLN A 165 1.26 -8.86 5.18
N ILE A 166 0.89 -8.17 4.11
CA ILE A 166 1.53 -8.18 2.79
C ILE A 166 1.87 -6.74 2.43
N ASN A 167 3.15 -6.44 2.16
CA ASN A 167 3.54 -5.10 1.74
C ASN A 167 3.87 -5.12 0.26
N ILE A 168 3.26 -4.22 -0.52
CA ILE A 168 3.66 -3.93 -1.89
C ILE A 168 4.95 -3.11 -1.84
N ILE A 169 5.94 -3.55 -2.62
CA ILE A 169 7.29 -3.00 -2.67
C ILE A 169 7.46 -2.31 -4.01
N GLU A 170 7.84 -1.04 -3.97
CA GLU A 170 8.16 -0.26 -5.15
C GLU A 170 9.52 -0.70 -5.73
N THR A 171 9.57 -0.83 -7.05
CA THR A 171 10.76 -1.29 -7.79
C THR A 171 11.17 -0.37 -8.93
N ASP A 172 10.31 0.57 -9.32
CA ASP A 172 10.43 1.26 -10.61
C ASP A 172 11.23 2.56 -10.51
N ASN A 173 11.15 3.27 -9.38
CA ASN A 173 11.69 4.62 -9.26
C ASN A 173 13.15 4.67 -8.78
N ASP A 174 13.67 3.60 -8.18
CA ASP A 174 14.98 3.54 -7.54
C ASP A 174 15.84 2.33 -7.95
N ASP A 175 15.54 1.72 -9.10
CA ASP A 175 16.21 0.50 -9.57
C ASP A 175 16.23 -0.63 -8.50
N ALA A 176 15.12 -0.75 -7.76
CA ALA A 176 14.93 -1.68 -6.66
C ALA A 176 15.90 -1.49 -5.47
N GLU A 177 16.51 -0.32 -5.30
CA GLU A 177 17.42 -0.02 -4.18
C GLU A 177 16.72 -0.23 -2.82
N TYR A 178 15.51 0.29 -2.64
CA TYR A 178 14.70 0.10 -1.44
C TYR A 178 14.43 -1.39 -1.19
N ALA A 179 14.00 -2.11 -2.22
CA ALA A 179 13.70 -3.53 -2.13
C ALA A 179 14.93 -4.32 -1.65
N ASN A 180 16.09 -4.11 -2.26
CA ASN A 180 17.35 -4.77 -1.89
C ASN A 180 17.84 -4.36 -0.48
N THR A 181 17.52 -3.13 -0.04
CA THR A 181 17.82 -2.65 1.31
C THR A 181 17.00 -3.37 2.38
N TYR A 182 15.70 -3.57 2.16
CA TYR A 182 14.77 -4.06 3.20
C TYR A 182 14.33 -5.52 3.05
N LEU A 183 14.64 -6.17 1.93
CA LEU A 183 14.38 -7.59 1.71
C LEU A 183 15.65 -8.44 1.91
N PRO A 184 15.51 -9.67 2.41
CA PRO A 184 16.61 -10.61 2.62
C PRO A 184 16.98 -11.40 1.35
N PHE A 185 16.44 -11.03 0.20
CA PHE A 185 16.75 -11.60 -1.11
C PHE A 185 16.95 -10.47 -2.12
N SER A 186 17.69 -10.76 -3.19
CA SER A 186 17.95 -9.78 -4.24
C SER A 186 16.72 -9.60 -5.13
N VAL A 187 16.45 -8.35 -5.51
CA VAL A 187 15.39 -7.96 -6.43
C VAL A 187 16.03 -7.29 -7.64
N ASP A 188 15.80 -7.86 -8.82
CA ASP A 188 16.17 -7.26 -10.11
C ASP A 188 14.99 -6.42 -10.62
N ALA A 189 15.15 -5.09 -10.66
CA ALA A 189 14.11 -4.17 -11.11
C ALA A 189 13.60 -4.50 -12.53
N SER A 190 14.45 -5.03 -13.40
CA SER A 190 14.07 -5.39 -14.77
C SER A 190 13.02 -6.49 -14.85
N GLU A 191 12.84 -7.29 -13.80
CA GLU A 191 11.80 -8.30 -13.69
C GLU A 191 10.42 -7.70 -13.34
N TYR A 192 10.37 -6.48 -12.82
CA TYR A 192 9.16 -5.86 -12.28
C TYR A 192 8.73 -4.65 -13.08
N THR A 193 9.67 -3.76 -13.46
CA THR A 193 9.39 -2.51 -14.15
C THR A 193 8.54 -2.71 -15.39
N GLY A 194 7.29 -2.22 -15.33
CA GLY A 194 6.30 -2.34 -16.40
C GLY A 194 5.78 -3.76 -16.69
N LYS A 195 6.11 -4.76 -15.86
CA LYS A 195 5.75 -6.18 -16.04
C LYS A 195 4.82 -6.69 -14.95
N ARG A 196 5.20 -6.48 -13.68
CA ARG A 196 4.48 -7.00 -12.50
C ARG A 196 4.87 -6.18 -11.27
N VAL A 197 4.02 -6.17 -10.25
CA VAL A 197 4.27 -5.46 -9.00
C VAL A 197 4.64 -6.46 -7.92
N LEU A 198 5.77 -6.23 -7.25
CA LEU A 198 6.23 -7.06 -6.14
C LEU A 198 5.42 -6.77 -4.88
N ALA A 199 4.92 -7.82 -4.23
CA ALA A 199 4.39 -7.75 -2.89
C ALA A 199 4.98 -8.87 -2.03
N VAL A 200 5.32 -8.57 -0.78
CA VAL A 200 6.06 -9.50 0.08
C VAL A 200 5.36 -9.64 1.41
N THR A 201 5.06 -10.87 1.79
CA THR A 201 4.52 -11.16 3.13
C THR A 201 5.54 -10.78 4.19
N ARG A 202 5.06 -10.34 5.35
CA ARG A 202 5.94 -9.86 6.42
C ARG A 202 6.99 -10.86 6.86
N CYS A 203 6.67 -12.15 6.81
CA CYS A 203 7.59 -13.21 7.21
C CYS A 203 8.87 -13.29 6.36
N CYS A 204 8.86 -12.70 5.16
CA CYS A 204 9.95 -12.68 4.18
C CYS A 204 10.64 -11.32 4.07
N GLN A 205 10.41 -10.40 5.00
CA GLN A 205 11.08 -9.09 5.05
C GLN A 205 12.13 -9.06 6.17
N LYS A 206 13.14 -8.17 6.08
CA LYS A 206 14.15 -8.00 7.16
C LYS A 206 13.52 -7.47 8.45
N ARG A 207 12.55 -6.56 8.33
CA ARG A 207 11.82 -6.00 9.48
C ARG A 207 10.88 -7.06 10.05
N LYS A 208 11.03 -7.34 11.35
CA LYS A 208 10.12 -8.23 12.07
C LYS A 208 8.85 -7.47 12.45
N GLY A 209 7.72 -7.97 11.95
CA GLY A 209 6.39 -7.44 12.20
C GLY A 209 5.77 -7.80 13.53
N THR A 210 6.50 -7.68 14.64
CA THR A 210 6.02 -8.19 15.95
C THR A 210 4.78 -7.47 16.46
N GLN A 211 4.50 -6.27 15.95
CA GLN A 211 3.31 -5.47 16.30
C GLN A 211 2.24 -5.48 15.21
N ASP A 212 2.46 -6.17 14.10
CA ASP A 212 1.61 -6.07 12.92
C ASP A 212 0.20 -6.58 13.21
N ARG A 213 0.06 -7.75 13.86
CA ARG A 213 -1.25 -8.28 14.30
C ARG A 213 -2.01 -7.29 15.17
N GLN A 214 -1.36 -6.76 16.20
CA GLN A 214 -1.98 -5.80 17.13
C GLN A 214 -2.39 -4.51 16.41
N ARG A 215 -1.52 -3.96 15.57
CA ARG A 215 -1.79 -2.72 14.82
C ARG A 215 -3.00 -2.90 13.90
N VAL A 216 -3.00 -3.96 13.10
CA VAL A 216 -4.08 -4.24 12.14
C VAL A 216 -5.41 -4.48 12.86
N ASN A 217 -5.43 -5.30 13.91
CA ASN A 217 -6.66 -5.55 14.68
C ASN A 217 -7.17 -4.28 15.37
N LYS A 218 -6.27 -3.41 15.86
CA LYS A 218 -6.66 -2.12 16.43
C LYS A 218 -7.30 -1.18 15.39
N SER A 219 -6.72 -1.08 14.18
CA SER A 219 -7.27 -0.24 13.11
C SER A 219 -8.69 -0.68 12.72
N VAL A 220 -8.94 -1.99 12.66
CA VAL A 220 -10.30 -2.52 12.43
C VAL A 220 -11.26 -2.13 13.55
N LEU A 221 -10.86 -2.28 14.82
CA LEU A 221 -11.70 -1.89 15.96
C LEU A 221 -12.03 -0.39 15.96
N GLU A 222 -11.05 0.46 15.61
CA GLU A 222 -11.26 1.92 15.47
C GLU A 222 -12.27 2.23 14.37
N ARG A 223 -12.20 1.54 13.23
CA ARG A 223 -13.16 1.67 12.14
C ARG A 223 -14.57 1.23 12.54
N ASP A 224 -14.69 0.07 13.18
CA ASP A 224 -15.98 -0.47 13.61
C ASP A 224 -16.67 0.45 14.63
N ALA A 225 -15.89 1.07 15.53
CA ALA A 225 -16.39 2.07 16.46
C ALA A 225 -16.91 3.33 15.75
N GLN A 226 -16.20 3.83 14.73
CA GLN A 226 -16.66 4.97 13.92
C GLN A 226 -17.98 4.65 13.21
N ARG A 227 -18.10 3.45 12.64
CA ARG A 227 -19.33 3.03 11.95
C ARG A 227 -20.53 2.84 12.88
N SER A 228 -20.29 2.44 14.12
CA SER A 228 -21.36 2.25 15.13
C SER A 228 -21.84 3.57 15.74
N SER A 229 -21.14 4.68 15.48
CA SER A 229 -21.47 6.02 15.98
C SER A 229 -22.30 6.88 15.03
N CYS A 230 -22.59 6.38 13.81
CA CYS A 230 -23.48 6.98 12.83
C CYS A 230 -24.82 6.25 12.78
#